data_AF-G5GFZ4-F1
#
_entry.id   AF-G5GFZ4-F1
#
_cell.length_a   1.000
_cell.length_b   1.000
_cell.length_c   1.000
_cell.angle_alpha   90.00
_cell.angle_beta   90.00
_cell.angle_gamma   90.00
#
_symmetry.space_group_name_H-M   'P 1'
#
loop_
_entity.id
_entity.type
_entity.pdbx_description
1 polymer ?
#
loop_
_entity_poly.entity_id
_entity_poly.type
_entity_poly.pdbx_seq_one_letter_code
_entity_poly.pdbx_strand_id
1 'polypeptide(L)'
;MYERKSTLNAGHVVLLFFMLCIIIQVIRYSIYENGRYHINSKEKLIQYVIKDEAKLDKLVNSLVNSKEFFDKKRISIDYYTETSKYYTNYNNELLNEIFYNYKVSNLYANNEKRIYVEFSLMKRSNIAYGYGFYYTEDDKPRAWQSDDEDRLIVNGNGYIDEKEKEYYTEKIINHWYYYQINNWGF
;
A
#
# COMPACT_ATOMS: atom_id res chain seq x y z
N MET A 1 37.75 -55.85 -11.38
CA MET A 1 36.51 -55.09 -11.13
C MET A 1 36.77 -53.65 -11.56
N TYR A 2 36.19 -53.19 -12.67
CA TYR A 2 36.37 -51.81 -13.15
C TYR A 2 35.11 -51.03 -12.78
N GLU A 3 35.21 -50.14 -11.80
CA GLU A 3 34.13 -49.19 -11.50
C GLU A 3 34.03 -48.18 -12.64
N ARG A 4 32.92 -48.26 -13.39
CA ARG A 4 32.62 -47.28 -14.44
C ARG A 4 32.21 -45.98 -13.75
N LYS A 5 33.16 -45.04 -13.60
CA LYS A 5 32.84 -43.67 -13.16
C LYS A 5 31.85 -43.07 -14.15
N SER A 6 30.62 -42.87 -13.69
CA SER A 6 29.58 -42.13 -14.39
C SER A 6 30.04 -40.68 -14.55
N THR A 7 30.68 -40.36 -15.67
CA THR A 7 30.95 -38.97 -16.04
C THR A 7 29.63 -38.32 -16.46
N LEU A 8 29.25 -37.24 -15.78
CA LEU A 8 28.07 -36.46 -16.17
C LEU A 8 28.25 -35.98 -17.61
N ASN A 9 27.39 -36.41 -18.52
CA ASN A 9 27.38 -35.91 -19.90
C ASN A 9 27.12 -34.39 -19.88
N ALA A 10 27.84 -33.62 -20.70
CA ALA A 10 27.68 -32.18 -20.83
C ALA A 10 26.21 -31.75 -21.04
N GLY A 11 25.42 -32.56 -21.76
CA GLY A 11 23.97 -32.32 -21.90
C GLY A 11 23.19 -32.38 -20.58
N HIS A 12 23.54 -33.30 -19.67
CA HIS A 12 22.94 -33.36 -18.33
C HIS A 12 23.37 -32.16 -17.47
N VAL A 13 24.61 -31.70 -17.60
CA VAL A 13 25.10 -30.50 -16.88
C VAL A 13 24.33 -29.25 -17.33
N VAL A 14 24.12 -29.09 -18.64
CA VAL A 14 23.36 -27.97 -19.20
C VAL A 14 21.89 -27.99 -18.74
N LEU A 15 21.24 -29.16 -18.77
CA LEU A 15 19.86 -29.31 -18.27
C LEU A 15 19.73 -28.97 -16.79
N LEU A 16 20.68 -29.42 -15.96
CA LEU A 16 20.72 -29.09 -14.53
C LEU A 16 20.92 -27.59 -14.30
N PHE A 17 21.74 -26.92 -15.13
CA PHE A 17 21.91 -25.47 -15.08
C PHE A 17 20.62 -24.72 -15.42
N PHE A 18 19.91 -25.11 -16.48
CA PHE A 18 18.61 -24.50 -16.82
C PHE A 18 17.56 -24.71 -15.73
N MET A 19 17.47 -25.92 -15.16
CA MET A 19 16.59 -26.21 -14.03
C MET A 19 16.91 -25.32 -12.81
N LEU A 20 18.20 -25.15 -12.50
CA LEU A 20 18.63 -24.25 -11.43
C LEU A 20 18.23 -22.79 -11.70
N CYS A 21 18.38 -22.30 -12.93
CA CYS A 21 17.94 -20.96 -13.31
C CYS A 21 16.43 -20.78 -13.13
N ILE A 22 15.61 -21.76 -13.52
CA ILE A 22 14.16 -21.74 -13.33
C ILE A 22 13.82 -21.73 -11.83
N ILE A 23 14.45 -22.60 -11.04
CA ILE A 23 14.23 -22.65 -9.58
C ILE A 23 14.57 -21.31 -8.93
N ILE A 24 15.70 -20.68 -9.30
CA ILE A 24 16.08 -19.35 -8.78
C ILE A 24 15.05 -18.29 -9.19
N GLN A 25 14.55 -18.30 -10.43
CA GLN A 25 13.51 -17.38 -10.89
C GLN A 25 12.20 -17.58 -10.11
N VAL A 26 11.79 -18.84 -9.87
CA VAL A 26 10.59 -19.17 -9.10
C VAL A 26 10.73 -18.76 -7.63
N ILE A 27 11.90 -18.98 -7.01
CA ILE A 27 12.18 -18.52 -5.64
C ILE A 27 12.15 -16.99 -5.58
N ARG A 28 12.80 -16.29 -6.53
CA ARG A 28 12.74 -14.82 -6.60
C ARG A 28 11.31 -14.33 -6.77
N TYR A 29 10.53 -14.95 -7.65
CA TYR A 29 9.12 -14.60 -7.86
C TYR A 29 8.28 -14.88 -6.62
N SER A 30 8.50 -16.00 -5.93
CA SER A 30 7.79 -16.36 -4.69
C SER A 30 8.17 -15.44 -3.54
N ILE A 31 9.44 -15.08 -3.36
CA ILE A 31 9.87 -14.08 -2.37
C ILE A 31 9.29 -12.71 -2.74
N TYR A 32 9.22 -12.37 -4.02
CA TYR A 32 8.64 -11.12 -4.48
C TYR A 32 7.12 -11.06 -4.26
N GLU A 33 6.36 -12.13 -4.54
CA GLU A 33 4.91 -12.20 -4.32
C GLU A 33 4.53 -12.44 -2.85
N ASN A 34 5.22 -13.30 -2.11
CA ASN A 34 5.00 -13.48 -0.66
C ASN A 34 5.49 -12.25 0.11
N GLY A 35 6.57 -11.63 -0.36
CA GLY A 35 7.07 -10.38 0.18
C GLY A 35 6.16 -9.19 -0.13
N ARG A 36 5.31 -9.27 -1.17
CA ARG A 36 4.34 -8.24 -1.57
C ARG A 36 3.21 -8.01 -0.57
N TYR A 37 3.00 -8.88 0.42
CA TYR A 37 1.88 -8.75 1.38
C TYR A 37 2.35 -8.98 2.82
N HIS A 38 3.18 -8.08 3.36
CA HIS A 38 3.66 -8.17 4.75
C HIS A 38 2.62 -7.68 5.77
N ILE A 39 1.81 -6.69 5.39
CA ILE A 39 0.79 -6.09 6.25
C ILE A 39 -0.55 -6.75 5.97
N ASN A 40 -0.80 -7.84 6.68
CA ASN A 40 -2.00 -8.67 6.51
C ASN A 40 -3.01 -8.52 7.65
N SER A 41 -2.77 -7.60 8.59
CA SER A 41 -3.68 -7.30 9.69
C SER A 41 -3.70 -5.81 10.00
N LYS A 42 -4.80 -5.36 10.61
CA LYS A 42 -4.98 -3.99 11.10
C LYS A 42 -3.88 -3.62 12.10
N GLU A 43 -3.59 -4.50 13.06
CA GLU A 43 -2.65 -4.26 14.15
C GLU A 43 -1.23 -4.04 13.62
N LYS A 44 -0.81 -4.83 12.63
CA LYS A 44 0.48 -4.62 11.98
C LYS A 44 0.53 -3.25 11.30
N LEU A 45 -0.51 -2.88 10.55
CA LEU A 45 -0.57 -1.60 9.86
C LEU A 45 -0.46 -0.43 10.85
N ILE A 46 -1.22 -0.50 11.94
CA ILE A 46 -1.20 0.50 13.03
C ILE A 46 0.21 0.64 13.61
N GLN A 47 0.89 -0.48 13.92
CA GLN A 47 2.27 -0.45 14.43
C GLN A 47 3.26 0.17 13.44
N TYR A 48 3.06 -0.02 12.14
CA TYR A 48 3.89 0.63 11.12
C TYR A 48 3.70 2.14 11.09
N VAL A 49 2.44 2.62 11.12
CA VAL A 49 2.14 4.05 11.14
C VAL A 49 2.77 4.71 12.37
N ILE A 50 2.67 4.07 13.54
CA ILE A 50 3.29 4.56 14.78
C ILE A 50 4.83 4.57 14.66
N LYS A 51 5.42 3.48 14.18
CA LYS A 51 6.88 3.33 14.10
C LYS A 51 7.52 4.33 13.14
N ASP A 52 6.88 4.57 12.01
CA ASP A 52 7.42 5.36 10.91
C ASP A 52 6.71 6.73 10.74
N GLU A 53 6.01 7.19 11.78
CA GLU A 53 5.26 8.47 11.83
C GLU A 53 6.06 9.63 11.22
N ALA A 54 7.28 9.88 11.71
CA ALA A 54 8.10 10.98 11.23
C ALA A 54 8.43 10.91 9.72
N LYS A 55 8.57 9.69 9.16
CA LYS A 55 8.79 9.49 7.73
C LYS A 55 7.53 9.77 6.94
N LEU A 56 6.39 9.27 7.42
CA LEU A 56 5.08 9.50 6.82
C LEU A 56 4.71 10.98 6.84
N ASP A 57 4.91 11.67 7.97
CA ASP A 57 4.69 13.11 8.11
C ASP A 57 5.59 13.91 7.17
N LYS A 58 6.87 13.53 7.04
CA LYS A 58 7.77 14.18 6.09
C LYS A 58 7.26 14.02 4.65
N LEU A 59 6.75 12.85 4.29
CA LEU A 59 6.18 12.59 2.98
C LEU A 59 4.91 13.43 2.75
N VAL A 60 3.97 13.40 3.71
CA VAL A 60 2.73 14.20 3.66
C VAL A 60 3.07 15.68 3.53
N ASN A 61 3.94 16.21 4.39
CA ASN A 61 4.36 17.61 4.35
C ASN A 61 4.99 17.99 3.02
N SER A 62 5.79 17.11 2.41
CA SER A 62 6.34 17.36 1.08
C SER A 62 5.27 17.40 -0.02
N LEU A 63 4.20 16.60 0.11
CA LEU A 63 3.10 16.56 -0.83
C LEU A 63 2.18 17.77 -0.67
N VAL A 64 1.69 18.02 0.56
CA VAL A 64 0.67 19.05 0.81
C VAL A 64 1.20 20.47 0.69
N ASN A 65 2.51 20.69 0.86
CA ASN A 65 3.14 22.00 0.64
C ASN A 65 3.65 22.20 -0.80
N SER A 66 3.42 21.24 -1.71
CA SER A 66 3.87 21.36 -3.09
C SER A 66 2.95 22.31 -3.86
N LYS A 67 3.53 23.13 -4.74
CA LYS A 67 2.74 24.00 -5.64
C LYS A 67 1.73 23.19 -6.47
N GLU A 68 2.15 22.02 -6.96
CA GLU A 68 1.31 21.18 -7.80
C GLU A 68 0.09 20.63 -7.05
N PHE A 69 0.21 20.36 -5.75
CA PHE A 69 -0.94 19.95 -4.93
C PHE A 69 -1.99 21.05 -4.86
N PHE A 70 -1.57 22.30 -4.62
CA PHE A 70 -2.49 23.45 -4.62
C PHE A 70 -3.08 23.74 -6.00
N ASP A 71 -2.29 23.63 -7.07
CA ASP A 71 -2.75 23.89 -8.44
C ASP A 71 -3.76 22.85 -8.91
N LYS A 72 -3.48 21.55 -8.68
CA LYS A 72 -4.31 20.44 -9.19
C LYS A 72 -5.43 20.03 -8.26
N LYS A 73 -5.32 20.35 -6.98
CA LYS A 73 -6.21 19.98 -5.89
C LYS A 73 -6.35 18.49 -5.58
N ARG A 74 -5.98 17.62 -6.51
CA ARG A 74 -6.00 16.17 -6.40
C ARG A 74 -4.74 15.59 -7.03
N ILE A 75 -4.09 14.67 -6.30
CA ILE A 75 -2.94 13.91 -6.76
C ILE A 75 -3.26 12.43 -6.54
N SER A 76 -2.99 11.59 -7.54
CA SER A 76 -3.09 10.14 -7.43
C SER A 76 -1.81 9.53 -7.98
N ILE A 77 -1.17 8.67 -7.20
CA ILE A 77 0.10 8.01 -7.53
C ILE A 77 -0.12 6.51 -7.38
N ASP A 78 -0.19 5.80 -8.51
CA ASP A 78 -0.34 4.35 -8.54
C ASP A 78 1.00 3.65 -8.74
N TYR A 79 1.30 2.69 -7.86
CA TYR A 79 2.55 1.89 -7.89
C TYR A 79 2.72 1.12 -9.21
N TYR A 80 1.60 0.69 -9.82
CA TYR A 80 1.61 -0.11 -11.05
C TYR A 80 1.78 0.71 -12.33
N THR A 81 1.91 2.03 -12.20
CA THR A 81 2.10 2.92 -13.35
C THR A 81 3.40 3.69 -13.19
N GLU A 82 4.53 3.00 -13.38
CA GLU A 82 5.84 3.64 -13.64
C GLU A 82 5.75 4.67 -14.80
N THR A 83 4.68 4.60 -15.60
CA THR A 83 4.35 5.49 -16.72
C THR A 83 3.37 6.63 -16.38
N SER A 84 2.81 6.74 -15.17
CA SER A 84 1.96 7.89 -14.85
C SER A 84 2.82 9.13 -14.61
N LYS A 85 2.42 10.24 -15.23
CA LYS A 85 3.08 11.56 -15.13
C LYS A 85 3.23 12.06 -13.68
N TYR A 86 2.45 11.52 -12.74
CA TYR A 86 2.50 11.86 -11.32
C TYR A 86 3.58 11.09 -10.57
N TYR A 87 3.79 9.81 -10.89
CA TYR A 87 4.89 9.04 -10.32
C TYR A 87 6.23 9.69 -10.66
N THR A 88 6.45 10.12 -11.91
CA THR A 88 7.72 10.72 -12.33
C THR A 88 8.07 12.04 -11.62
N ASN A 89 7.07 12.82 -11.20
CA ASN A 89 7.28 14.11 -10.53
C ASN A 89 7.53 14.01 -9.03
N TYR A 90 7.01 12.96 -8.38
CA TYR A 90 7.12 12.74 -6.93
C TYR A 90 8.03 11.57 -6.56
N ASN A 91 8.59 10.86 -7.54
CA ASN A 91 9.53 9.77 -7.34
C ASN A 91 10.75 10.26 -6.55
N ASN A 92 10.76 9.96 -5.27
CA ASN A 92 11.88 10.20 -4.38
C ASN A 92 12.11 8.94 -3.54
N GLU A 93 13.31 8.83 -2.95
CA GLU A 93 13.72 7.65 -2.19
C GLU A 93 12.74 7.33 -1.06
N LEU A 94 12.21 8.36 -0.39
CA LEU A 94 11.23 8.21 0.67
C LEU A 94 9.92 7.61 0.15
N LEU A 95 9.32 8.17 -0.90
CA LEU A 95 8.09 7.65 -1.51
C LEU A 95 8.27 6.18 -1.93
N ASN A 96 9.40 5.86 -2.57
CA ASN A 96 9.72 4.49 -2.97
C ASN A 96 9.88 3.56 -1.76
N GLU A 97 10.54 4.02 -0.70
CA GLU A 97 10.68 3.27 0.55
C GLU A 97 9.31 2.98 1.16
N ILE A 98 8.43 3.98 1.28
CA ILE A 98 7.06 3.83 1.81
C ILE A 98 6.25 2.85 0.94
N PHE A 99 6.22 3.05 -0.38
CA PHE A 99 5.51 2.16 -1.30
C PHE A 99 6.04 0.72 -1.25
N TYR A 100 7.36 0.56 -1.20
CA TYR A 100 7.98 -0.75 -1.14
C TYR A 100 7.80 -1.44 0.21
N ASN A 101 7.92 -0.73 1.34
CA ASN A 101 7.86 -1.32 2.67
C ASN A 101 6.42 -1.63 3.09
N TYR A 102 5.47 -0.71 2.86
CA TYR A 102 4.08 -0.93 3.24
C TYR A 102 3.22 -1.52 2.14
N LYS A 103 3.78 -1.70 0.94
CA LYS A 103 3.07 -2.30 -0.21
C LYS A 103 1.81 -1.51 -0.57
N VAL A 104 1.94 -0.18 -0.47
CA VAL A 104 0.92 0.78 -0.90
C VAL A 104 0.74 0.63 -2.41
N SER A 105 -0.49 0.39 -2.85
CA SER A 105 -0.84 0.35 -4.27
C SER A 105 -1.12 1.73 -4.83
N ASN A 106 -1.72 2.59 -4.02
CA ASN A 106 -2.12 3.94 -4.41
C ASN A 106 -1.88 4.90 -3.25
N LEU A 107 -1.33 6.07 -3.58
CA LEU A 107 -1.36 7.25 -2.75
C LEU A 107 -2.29 8.27 -3.40
N TYR A 108 -3.31 8.70 -2.67
CA TYR A 108 -4.26 9.70 -3.11
C TYR A 108 -4.24 10.90 -2.16
N ALA A 109 -4.10 12.12 -2.68
CA ALA A 109 -4.16 13.34 -1.90
C ALA A 109 -5.19 14.30 -2.48
N ASN A 110 -5.89 15.05 -1.62
CA ASN A 110 -6.94 16.00 -2.03
C ASN A 110 -6.95 17.22 -1.10
N ASN A 111 -7.26 18.40 -1.66
CA ASN A 111 -7.47 19.66 -0.91
C ASN A 111 -8.71 20.47 -1.33
N GLU A 112 -9.63 19.90 -2.12
CA GLU A 112 -10.78 20.65 -2.64
C GLU A 112 -11.73 21.14 -1.55
N LYS A 113 -11.93 20.31 -0.52
CA LYS A 113 -12.78 20.61 0.64
C LYS A 113 -11.98 20.54 1.93
N ARG A 114 -11.13 19.52 2.01
CA ARG A 114 -10.35 19.18 3.19
C ARG A 114 -9.04 18.54 2.75
N ILE A 115 -7.94 18.90 3.41
CA ILE A 115 -6.64 18.29 3.13
C ILE A 115 -6.58 16.89 3.74
N TYR A 116 -6.44 15.89 2.88
CA TYR A 116 -6.18 14.51 3.30
C TYR A 116 -5.25 13.79 2.33
N VAL A 117 -4.53 12.79 2.86
CA VAL A 117 -3.65 11.90 2.10
C VAL A 117 -3.95 10.46 2.48
N GLU A 118 -4.38 9.64 1.53
CA GLU A 118 -4.75 8.24 1.70
C GLU A 118 -3.70 7.32 1.08
N PHE A 119 -3.38 6.25 1.79
CA PHE A 119 -2.46 5.19 1.39
C PHE A 119 -3.24 3.87 1.35
N SER A 120 -3.64 3.45 0.16
CA SER A 120 -4.39 2.20 -0.03
C SER A 120 -3.43 1.03 -0.20
N LEU A 121 -3.66 -0.07 0.53
CA LEU A 121 -2.93 -1.32 0.33
C LEU A 121 -3.70 -2.23 -0.63
N MET A 122 -3.01 -2.87 -1.59
CA MET A 122 -3.61 -3.92 -2.39
C MET A 122 -3.54 -5.25 -1.65
N LYS A 123 -4.61 -6.04 -1.74
CA LYS A 123 -4.51 -7.50 -1.63
C LYS A 123 -4.88 -8.13 -2.98
N ARG A 124 -3.97 -8.88 -3.62
CA ARG A 124 -4.38 -9.86 -4.64
C ARG A 124 -5.03 -11.04 -3.93
N SER A 125 -6.35 -11.12 -3.95
CA SER A 125 -7.14 -12.36 -4.05
C SER A 125 -8.59 -12.08 -3.70
N ASN A 126 -9.48 -12.28 -4.68
CA ASN A 126 -10.88 -12.75 -4.64
C ASN A 126 -11.85 -12.32 -3.50
N ILE A 127 -11.49 -11.37 -2.65
CA ILE A 127 -12.34 -10.93 -1.54
C ILE A 127 -12.42 -9.41 -1.56
N ALA A 128 -13.64 -8.90 -1.55
CA ALA A 128 -14.06 -7.51 -1.71
C ALA A 128 -13.70 -6.60 -0.51
N TYR A 129 -12.47 -6.67 0.00
CA TYR A 129 -12.02 -5.85 1.13
C TYR A 129 -10.86 -4.95 0.72
N GLY A 130 -11.04 -3.62 0.87
CA GLY A 130 -9.97 -2.63 0.71
C GLY A 130 -9.60 -2.08 2.08
N TYR A 131 -8.30 -1.94 2.39
CA TYR A 131 -7.87 -1.34 3.65
C TYR A 131 -6.60 -0.52 3.47
N GLY A 132 -6.40 0.41 4.38
CA GLY A 132 -5.32 1.36 4.30
C GLY A 132 -5.25 2.26 5.51
N PHE A 133 -4.54 3.36 5.34
CA PHE A 133 -4.46 4.42 6.33
C PHE A 133 -4.47 5.76 5.64
N TYR A 134 -4.85 6.81 6.37
CA TYR A 134 -4.90 8.15 5.83
C TYR A 134 -4.53 9.20 6.88
N TYR A 135 -4.04 10.32 6.39
CA TYR A 135 -3.75 11.53 7.13
C TYR A 135 -4.85 12.56 6.89
N THR A 136 -5.23 13.32 7.92
CA THR A 136 -6.07 14.52 7.80
C THR A 136 -5.47 15.69 8.57
N GLU A 137 -5.40 16.87 7.93
CA GLU A 137 -4.75 18.06 8.51
C GLU A 137 -5.40 18.54 9.82
N ASP A 138 -6.71 18.45 9.93
CA ASP A 138 -7.53 18.89 11.08
C ASP A 138 -7.75 17.79 12.14
N ASP A 139 -7.11 16.63 11.99
CA ASP A 139 -7.15 15.52 12.95
C ASP A 139 -8.58 15.01 13.25
N LYS A 140 -9.41 14.85 12.21
CA LYS A 140 -10.75 14.27 12.33
C LYS A 140 -10.93 13.03 11.45
N PRO A 141 -11.84 12.10 11.79
CA PRO A 141 -12.12 10.98 10.90
C PRO A 141 -12.81 11.45 9.60
N ARG A 142 -12.89 10.56 8.61
CA ARG A 142 -13.57 10.78 7.33
C ARG A 142 -14.55 9.64 7.04
N ALA A 143 -15.68 9.97 6.44
CA ALA A 143 -16.61 8.99 5.90
C ALA A 143 -16.13 8.50 4.53
N TRP A 144 -16.71 7.40 4.03
CA TRP A 144 -16.30 6.87 2.73
C TRP A 144 -16.58 7.88 1.61
N GLN A 145 -15.52 8.28 0.91
CA GLN A 145 -15.54 9.28 -0.17
C GLN A 145 -16.24 10.59 0.21
N SER A 146 -16.24 10.95 1.50
CA SER A 146 -16.99 12.09 1.99
C SER A 146 -16.35 12.70 3.23
N ASP A 147 -16.40 14.02 3.29
CA ASP A 147 -15.96 14.80 4.47
C ASP A 147 -17.12 15.09 5.42
N ASP A 148 -18.28 14.44 5.21
CA ASP A 148 -19.47 14.56 6.05
C ASP A 148 -19.33 13.66 7.29
N GLU A 149 -18.87 14.26 8.39
CA GLU A 149 -18.68 13.60 9.68
C GLU A 149 -19.99 13.08 10.29
N ASP A 150 -21.14 13.67 9.95
CA ASP A 150 -22.45 13.25 10.50
C ASP A 150 -22.86 11.85 10.02
N ARG A 151 -22.19 11.32 8.98
CA ARG A 151 -22.34 9.94 8.51
C ARG A 151 -21.67 8.92 9.42
N LEU A 152 -20.73 9.34 10.25
CA LEU A 152 -19.91 8.45 11.05
C LEU A 152 -20.61 8.08 12.36
N ILE A 153 -20.88 6.79 12.53
CA ILE A 153 -21.49 6.23 13.73
C ILE A 153 -20.40 5.58 14.56
N VAL A 154 -20.30 5.93 15.84
CA VAL A 154 -19.30 5.33 16.75
C VAL A 154 -19.49 3.83 16.84
N ASN A 155 -18.42 3.07 16.65
CA ASN A 155 -18.40 1.60 16.75
C ASN A 155 -17.08 1.12 17.34
N GLY A 156 -17.11 0.63 18.57
CA GLY A 156 -15.92 0.18 19.30
C GLY A 156 -14.91 1.32 19.44
N ASN A 157 -13.69 1.11 18.93
CA ASN A 157 -12.61 2.09 18.97
C ASN A 157 -12.65 3.09 17.80
N GLY A 158 -13.58 2.93 16.87
CA GLY A 158 -13.62 3.68 15.64
C GLY A 158 -15.04 4.13 15.27
N TYR A 159 -15.23 4.28 13.98
CA TYR A 159 -16.47 4.74 13.37
C TYR A 159 -16.81 3.86 12.19
N ILE A 160 -18.10 3.65 11.96
CA ILE A 160 -18.61 3.04 10.75
C ILE A 160 -19.39 4.05 9.92
N ASP A 161 -19.33 3.87 8.62
CA ASP A 161 -20.21 4.49 7.65
C ASP A 161 -20.93 3.36 6.90
N GLU A 162 -22.18 3.15 7.27
CA GLU A 162 -23.03 2.08 6.73
C GLU A 162 -23.54 2.39 5.32
N LYS A 163 -23.27 3.59 4.77
CA LYS A 163 -23.65 3.91 3.39
C LYS A 163 -22.70 3.26 2.38
N GLU A 164 -23.31 2.62 1.38
CA GLU A 164 -22.75 2.10 0.13
C GLU A 164 -21.70 0.98 0.23
N LYS A 165 -20.79 0.92 1.23
CA LYS A 165 -19.68 -0.07 1.23
C LYS A 165 -19.20 -0.63 2.59
N GLU A 166 -19.95 -0.47 3.69
CA GLU A 166 -19.53 -0.87 5.06
C GLU A 166 -18.08 -0.44 5.34
N TYR A 167 -17.91 0.87 5.52
CA TYR A 167 -16.62 1.48 5.80
C TYR A 167 -16.41 1.56 7.31
N TYR A 168 -15.19 1.23 7.74
CA TYR A 168 -14.72 1.40 9.11
C TYR A 168 -13.49 2.30 9.11
N THR A 169 -13.41 3.22 10.07
CA THR A 169 -12.21 4.02 10.34
C THR A 169 -11.90 4.08 11.83
N GLU A 170 -10.62 4.10 12.18
CA GLU A 170 -10.15 4.14 13.57
C GLU A 170 -8.95 5.07 13.68
N LYS A 171 -8.92 5.91 14.71
CA LYS A 171 -7.78 6.78 14.97
C LYS A 171 -6.58 5.93 15.40
N ILE A 172 -5.42 6.19 14.79
CA ILE A 172 -4.15 5.54 15.14
C ILE A 172 -3.39 6.43 16.12
N ILE A 173 -3.03 7.62 15.66
CA ILE A 173 -2.30 8.68 16.36
C ILE A 173 -2.79 10.03 15.80
N ASN A 174 -2.20 11.14 16.23
CA ASN A 174 -2.58 12.48 15.75
C ASN A 174 -2.56 12.52 14.22
N HIS A 175 -3.65 12.99 13.61
CA HIS A 175 -3.87 13.11 12.17
C HIS A 175 -3.99 11.80 11.40
N TRP A 176 -3.57 10.66 11.96
CA TRP A 176 -3.47 9.39 11.27
C TRP A 176 -4.58 8.42 11.66
N TYR A 177 -5.21 7.84 10.65
CA TYR A 177 -6.36 6.96 10.79
C TYR A 177 -6.16 5.70 9.95
N TYR A 178 -6.63 4.57 10.48
CA TYR A 178 -6.81 3.33 9.76
C TYR A 178 -8.15 3.35 9.04
N TYR A 179 -8.26 2.66 7.91
CA TYR A 179 -9.56 2.34 7.34
C TYR A 179 -9.66 0.94 6.76
N GLN A 180 -10.89 0.44 6.70
CA GLN A 180 -11.28 -0.80 6.04
C GLN A 180 -12.63 -0.61 5.34
N ILE A 181 -12.79 -1.27 4.20
CA ILE A 181 -14.02 -1.33 3.43
C ILE A 181 -14.36 -2.81 3.31
N ASN A 182 -15.52 -3.22 3.80
CA ASN A 182 -15.90 -4.62 3.83
C ASN A 182 -16.58 -5.11 2.55
N ASN A 183 -17.07 -4.18 1.73
CA ASN A 183 -17.79 -4.52 0.51
C ASN A 183 -17.35 -3.62 -0.65
N TRP A 184 -16.21 -3.95 -1.26
CA TRP A 184 -15.81 -3.44 -2.57
C TRP A 184 -16.75 -4.03 -3.63
N GLY A 185 -17.95 -3.45 -3.75
CA GLY A 185 -18.91 -3.84 -4.79
C GLY A 185 -18.25 -3.84 -6.17
N PHE A 186 -18.28 -5.01 -6.82
CA PHE A 186 -18.14 -5.16 -8.27
C PHE A 186 -19.52 -5.10 -8.91
#